data_AF-A0AAW0Q747-F1
#
_entry.id   AF-A0AAW0Q747-F1
#
_cell.length_a   1.000
_cell.length_b   1.000
_cell.length_c   1.000
_cell.angle_alpha   90.00
_cell.angle_beta   90.00
_cell.angle_gamma   90.00
#
_symmetry.space_group_name_H-M   'P 1'
#
loop_
_entity.id
_entity.type
_entity.pdbx_description
1 polymer ?
#
loop_
_entity_poly.entity_id
_entity_poly.type
_entity_poly.pdbx_seq_one_letter_code
_entity_poly.pdbx_strand_id
1 'polypeptide(L)'
;MAFIRPYQESDFEACAHICRATLPPSLSTTPITAKLAPYVWTHQYTHLSPTTCHMLVDGHESSDASGSGDGKVVGYCIGCPDVYAFAERYPSYISSVLSTAVAPPPPASSPSSTSAPDLASPGEEEPFWIPDDTTLTPSGTAPLQAKKPNPAALVRLAYDPRRLLQLDGSRKDLSSPQGEGGGGWRATMHIDLLPEYQHRGWGRQLIDAYVRSVQASGEDFGKGAWIGIAADNAGVVEFYKKVGFRLITPPVADQGRSGGGGDGINMVIDIAKV
;
A
#
# COMPACT_ATOMS: atom_id res chain seq x y z
N MET A 1 -21.52 -0.84 -19.50
CA MET A 1 -20.32 -0.01 -19.75
C MET A 1 -19.68 0.25 -18.41
N ALA A 2 -18.36 0.43 -18.34
CA ALA A 2 -17.73 0.67 -17.05
C ALA A 2 -18.06 2.08 -16.50
N PHE A 3 -18.21 2.19 -15.18
CA PHE A 3 -18.47 3.44 -14.45
C PHE A 3 -17.79 3.42 -13.08
N ILE A 4 -17.67 4.59 -12.43
CA ILE A 4 -17.06 4.72 -11.10
C ILE A 4 -18.13 4.97 -10.05
N ARG A 5 -18.08 4.24 -8.94
CA ARG A 5 -18.95 4.46 -7.78
C ARG A 5 -18.18 4.35 -6.46
N PRO A 6 -18.71 4.90 -5.35
CA PRO A 6 -18.14 4.66 -4.02
C PRO A 6 -18.09 3.16 -3.67
N TYR A 7 -17.14 2.81 -2.80
CA TYR A 7 -17.02 1.48 -2.22
C TYR A 7 -18.29 1.08 -1.46
N GLN A 8 -18.64 -0.20 -1.59
CA GLN A 8 -19.69 -0.87 -0.83
C GLN A 8 -19.09 -2.09 -0.13
N GLU A 9 -19.63 -2.48 1.02
CA GLU A 9 -19.11 -3.62 1.79
C GLU A 9 -19.09 -4.93 0.98
N SER A 10 -20.03 -5.11 0.05
CA SER A 10 -20.06 -6.24 -0.88
C SER A 10 -18.86 -6.30 -1.84
N ASP A 11 -18.08 -5.23 -1.98
CA ASP A 11 -16.90 -5.17 -2.85
C ASP A 11 -15.64 -5.74 -2.19
N PHE A 12 -15.69 -6.11 -0.91
CA PHE A 12 -14.54 -6.54 -0.12
C PHE A 12 -13.69 -7.60 -0.84
N GLU A 13 -14.30 -8.72 -1.24
CA GLU A 13 -13.60 -9.80 -1.93
C GLU A 13 -13.13 -9.41 -3.35
N ALA A 14 -13.85 -8.53 -4.03
CA ALA A 14 -13.45 -8.06 -5.35
C ALA A 14 -12.20 -7.18 -5.27
N CYS A 15 -12.10 -6.33 -4.25
CA CYS A 15 -10.88 -5.56 -3.95
C CYS A 15 -9.69 -6.49 -3.67
N ALA A 16 -9.91 -7.55 -2.87
CA ALA A 16 -8.89 -8.54 -2.57
C ALA A 16 -8.41 -9.28 -3.84
N HIS A 17 -9.34 -9.62 -4.73
CA HIS A 17 -9.02 -10.24 -6.02
C HIS A 17 -8.18 -9.32 -6.91
N ILE A 18 -8.57 -8.05 -7.05
CA ILE A 18 -7.85 -7.07 -7.86
C ILE A 18 -6.44 -6.83 -7.32
N CYS A 19 -6.28 -6.64 -6.01
CA CYS A 19 -4.98 -6.50 -5.36
C CYS A 19 -4.05 -7.67 -5.72
N ARG A 20 -4.53 -8.91 -5.56
CA ARG A 20 -3.74 -10.11 -5.90
C ARG A 20 -3.39 -10.19 -7.39
N ALA A 21 -4.33 -9.85 -8.26
CA ALA A 21 -4.16 -9.91 -9.71
C ALA A 21 -3.20 -8.84 -10.26
N THR A 22 -2.91 -7.81 -9.47
CA THR A 22 -2.09 -6.65 -9.85
C THR A 22 -0.79 -6.53 -9.07
N LEU A 23 -0.49 -7.50 -8.19
CA LEU A 23 0.78 -7.55 -7.47
C LEU A 23 1.96 -7.54 -8.44
N PRO A 24 3.03 -6.78 -8.13
CA PRO A 24 4.26 -6.85 -8.90
C PRO A 24 4.86 -8.26 -8.82
N PRO A 25 5.61 -8.70 -9.85
CA PRO A 25 6.21 -10.04 -9.88
C PRO A 25 6.98 -10.39 -8.59
N SER A 26 7.74 -9.44 -8.04
CA SER A 26 8.51 -9.60 -6.80
C SER A 26 7.67 -9.97 -5.56
N LEU A 27 6.42 -9.51 -5.48
CA LEU A 27 5.51 -9.79 -4.36
C LEU A 27 4.60 -11.00 -4.60
N SER A 28 4.41 -11.39 -5.87
CA SER A 28 3.56 -12.51 -6.29
C SER A 28 4.26 -13.88 -6.31
N THR A 29 5.53 -13.94 -5.90
CA THR A 29 6.38 -15.14 -6.01
C THR A 29 5.89 -16.34 -5.20
N THR A 30 5.08 -16.13 -4.15
CA THR A 30 4.55 -17.22 -3.32
C THR A 30 3.03 -17.10 -3.08
N PRO A 31 2.29 -18.22 -2.97
CA PRO A 31 0.86 -18.18 -2.65
C PRO A 31 0.54 -17.49 -1.32
N ILE A 32 1.42 -17.60 -0.32
CA ILE A 32 1.20 -17.01 1.00
C ILE A 32 1.35 -15.49 0.98
N THR A 33 2.34 -14.94 0.26
CA THR A 33 2.52 -13.49 0.12
C THR A 33 1.36 -12.88 -0.66
N ALA A 34 0.92 -13.53 -1.74
CA ALA A 34 -0.27 -13.13 -2.48
C ALA A 34 -1.54 -13.15 -1.62
N LYS A 35 -1.72 -14.17 -0.76
CA LYS A 35 -2.85 -14.24 0.18
C LYS A 35 -2.85 -13.10 1.20
N LEU A 36 -1.67 -12.69 1.69
CA LEU A 36 -1.53 -11.63 2.69
C LEU A 36 -1.71 -10.22 2.10
N ALA A 37 -1.42 -10.03 0.82
CA ALA A 37 -1.37 -8.71 0.20
C ALA A 37 -2.58 -7.79 0.44
N PRO A 38 -3.85 -8.25 0.31
CA PRO A 38 -5.01 -7.39 0.56
C PRO A 38 -5.11 -6.90 2.02
N TYR A 39 -4.52 -7.63 2.96
CA TYR A 39 -4.48 -7.23 4.38
C TYR A 39 -3.37 -6.21 4.69
N VAL A 40 -2.43 -6.03 3.75
CA VAL A 40 -1.34 -5.06 3.86
C VAL A 40 -1.65 -3.80 3.05
N TRP A 41 -2.31 -3.92 1.89
CA TRP A 41 -2.43 -2.81 0.93
C TRP A 41 -3.87 -2.49 0.47
N THR A 42 -4.90 -3.08 1.11
CA THR A 42 -6.30 -2.91 0.64
C THR A 42 -7.30 -2.72 1.76
N HIS A 43 -7.54 -3.76 2.56
CA HIS A 43 -8.73 -3.84 3.43
C HIS A 43 -8.75 -2.83 4.57
N GLN A 44 -7.59 -2.37 5.02
CA GLN A 44 -7.50 -1.32 6.00
C GLN A 44 -8.16 -0.02 5.50
N TYR A 45 -8.03 0.30 4.21
CA TYR A 45 -8.60 1.51 3.64
C TYR A 45 -10.11 1.38 3.48
N THR A 46 -10.57 0.26 2.92
CA THR A 46 -12.00 0.00 2.73
C THR A 46 -12.75 -0.12 4.07
N HIS A 47 -12.06 -0.46 5.16
CA HIS A 47 -12.64 -0.53 6.50
C HIS A 47 -12.59 0.82 7.24
N LEU A 48 -11.44 1.50 7.26
CA LEU A 48 -11.23 2.70 8.10
C LEU A 48 -11.54 4.02 7.39
N SER A 49 -11.54 4.03 6.05
CA SER A 49 -11.82 5.21 5.22
C SER A 49 -12.66 4.88 3.97
N PRO A 50 -13.81 4.17 4.11
CA PRO A 50 -14.62 3.75 2.97
C PRO A 50 -15.11 4.93 2.11
N THR A 51 -15.31 6.10 2.71
CA THR A 51 -15.78 7.32 2.02
C THR A 51 -14.77 7.89 1.03
N THR A 52 -13.50 7.50 1.11
CA THR A 52 -12.46 7.86 0.13
C THR A 52 -12.09 6.72 -0.81
N CYS A 53 -12.84 5.61 -0.77
CA CYS A 53 -12.61 4.44 -1.62
C CYS A 53 -13.62 4.41 -2.78
N HIS A 54 -13.12 4.26 -4.01
CA HIS A 54 -13.91 4.29 -5.24
C HIS A 54 -13.60 3.07 -6.11
N MET A 55 -14.65 2.45 -6.63
CA MET A 55 -14.60 1.24 -7.45
C MET A 55 -14.86 1.58 -8.92
N LEU A 56 -14.12 0.94 -9.82
CA LEU A 56 -14.46 0.84 -11.23
C LEU A 56 -15.27 -0.43 -11.44
N VAL A 57 -16.49 -0.28 -11.95
CA VAL A 57 -17.46 -1.38 -12.12
C VAL A 57 -17.78 -1.53 -13.59
N ASP A 58 -17.60 -2.71 -14.15
CA ASP A 58 -18.12 -3.08 -15.47
C ASP A 58 -19.53 -3.65 -15.33
N GLY A 59 -20.53 -2.86 -15.72
CA GLY A 59 -21.93 -3.24 -15.59
C GLY A 59 -22.88 -2.14 -15.99
N HIS A 60 -23.96 -1.97 -15.23
CA HIS A 60 -24.99 -0.97 -15.48
C HIS A 60 -25.03 0.06 -14.35
N GLU A 61 -24.75 1.31 -14.69
CA GLU A 61 -24.90 2.44 -13.77
C GLU A 61 -26.39 2.69 -13.53
N SER A 62 -26.81 2.80 -12.27
CA SER A 62 -28.19 3.19 -11.95
C SER A 62 -28.45 4.60 -12.44
N SER A 63 -29.63 4.85 -12.97
CA SER A 63 -30.06 6.20 -13.35
C SER A 63 -30.46 7.05 -12.14
N ASP A 64 -30.47 6.49 -10.93
CA ASP A 64 -30.78 7.24 -9.72
C ASP A 64 -29.59 8.11 -9.26
N ALA A 65 -29.89 9.13 -8.46
CA ALA A 65 -28.88 10.08 -7.99
C ALA A 65 -27.90 9.49 -6.96
N SER A 66 -28.01 8.20 -6.60
CA SER A 66 -27.13 7.59 -5.60
C SER A 66 -25.74 7.26 -6.15
N GLY A 67 -25.57 7.27 -7.47
CA GLY A 67 -24.34 6.78 -8.12
C GLY A 67 -24.13 5.28 -7.86
N SER A 68 -25.20 4.54 -7.56
CA SER A 68 -25.17 3.08 -7.42
C SER A 68 -25.23 2.41 -8.78
N GLY A 69 -24.93 1.11 -8.82
CA GLY A 69 -25.06 0.31 -10.02
C GLY A 69 -24.54 -1.09 -9.77
N ASP A 70 -24.98 -2.03 -10.60
CA ASP A 70 -24.58 -3.42 -10.53
C ASP A 70 -23.49 -3.73 -11.55
N GLY A 71 -22.78 -4.84 -11.33
CA GLY A 71 -21.72 -5.28 -12.23
C GLY A 71 -20.52 -5.84 -11.50
N LYS A 72 -19.50 -6.18 -12.28
CA LYS A 72 -18.25 -6.72 -11.78
C LYS A 72 -17.32 -5.57 -11.42
N VAL A 73 -16.81 -5.53 -10.19
CA VAL A 73 -15.72 -4.62 -9.82
C VAL A 73 -14.44 -5.08 -10.52
N VAL A 74 -13.80 -4.18 -11.25
CA VAL A 74 -12.66 -4.44 -12.14
C VAL A 74 -11.48 -3.51 -11.89
N GLY A 75 -11.61 -2.58 -10.96
CA GLY A 75 -10.52 -1.74 -10.47
C GLY A 75 -10.96 -0.92 -9.26
N TYR A 76 -10.00 -0.28 -8.61
CA TYR A 76 -10.27 0.62 -7.49
C TYR A 76 -9.25 1.76 -7.41
N CYS A 77 -9.62 2.83 -6.71
CA CYS A 77 -8.70 3.72 -6.02
C CYS A 77 -9.18 3.86 -4.57
N ILE A 78 -8.34 3.45 -3.62
CA ILE A 78 -8.66 3.37 -2.20
C ILE A 78 -7.57 4.07 -1.41
N GLY A 79 -7.91 4.69 -0.29
CA GLY A 79 -6.93 5.45 0.47
C GLY A 79 -7.51 6.02 1.74
N CYS A 80 -6.80 6.98 2.31
CA CYS A 80 -7.30 7.78 3.42
C CYS A 80 -6.82 9.23 3.29
N PRO A 81 -7.55 10.19 3.90
CA PRO A 81 -7.20 11.60 3.83
C PRO A 81 -6.13 12.00 4.85
N ASP A 82 -6.03 11.34 6.01
CA ASP A 82 -4.99 11.61 7.02
C ASP A 82 -4.46 10.29 7.60
N VAL A 83 -3.19 9.99 7.33
CA VAL A 83 -2.48 8.81 7.83
C VAL A 83 -2.37 8.76 9.36
N TYR A 84 -2.34 9.91 10.06
CA TYR A 84 -2.27 9.93 11.51
C TYR A 84 -3.61 9.53 12.13
N ALA A 85 -4.70 10.18 11.69
CA ALA A 85 -6.06 9.81 12.11
C ALA A 85 -6.44 8.39 11.69
N PHE A 86 -5.91 7.92 10.57
CA PHE A 86 -6.05 6.54 10.12
C PHE A 86 -5.33 5.55 11.06
N ALA A 87 -4.10 5.84 11.46
CA ALA A 87 -3.32 5.01 12.37
C ALA A 87 -3.97 4.94 13.78
N GLU A 88 -4.57 6.02 14.25
CA GLU A 88 -5.32 6.05 15.52
C GLU A 88 -6.54 5.10 15.51
N ARG A 89 -7.22 4.98 14.36
CA ARG A 89 -8.38 4.08 14.19
C ARG A 89 -7.99 2.63 13.86
N TYR A 90 -6.73 2.38 13.52
CA TYR A 90 -6.26 1.07 13.07
C TYR A 90 -6.56 -0.12 14.02
N PRO A 91 -6.61 0.04 15.37
CA PRO A 91 -7.02 -1.05 16.24
C PRO A 91 -8.37 -1.69 15.90
N SER A 92 -9.35 -0.93 15.37
CA SER A 92 -10.64 -1.51 14.97
C SER A 92 -10.51 -2.43 13.75
N TYR A 93 -9.67 -2.05 12.77
CA TYR A 93 -9.34 -2.92 11.63
C TYR A 93 -8.69 -4.22 12.10
N ILE A 94 -7.76 -4.14 13.05
CA ILE A 94 -7.11 -5.32 13.62
C ILE A 94 -8.15 -6.26 14.25
N SER A 95 -9.03 -5.73 15.10
CA SER A 95 -10.02 -6.55 15.81
C SER A 95 -11.11 -7.12 14.90
N SER A 96 -11.55 -6.38 13.89
CA SER A 96 -12.74 -6.75 13.09
C SER A 96 -12.40 -7.51 11.81
N VAL A 97 -11.23 -7.25 11.22
CA VAL A 97 -10.87 -7.78 9.89
C VAL A 97 -9.57 -8.56 9.91
N LEU A 98 -8.47 -7.98 10.43
CA LEU A 98 -7.16 -8.61 10.29
C LEU A 98 -7.05 -9.90 11.11
N SER A 99 -7.39 -9.85 12.40
CA SER A 99 -7.22 -10.99 13.32
C SER A 99 -8.16 -12.17 13.06
N THR A 100 -9.23 -11.96 12.28
CA THR A 100 -10.13 -13.04 11.86
C THR A 100 -9.56 -13.84 10.68
N ALA A 101 -8.66 -13.24 9.91
CA ALA A 101 -8.11 -13.84 8.68
C ALA A 101 -6.61 -14.16 8.74
N VAL A 102 -5.85 -13.41 9.53
CA VAL A 102 -4.40 -13.51 9.69
C VAL A 102 -4.11 -13.63 11.19
N ALA A 103 -3.34 -14.63 11.59
CA ALA A 103 -2.95 -14.76 12.99
C ALA A 103 -1.95 -13.63 13.36
N PRO A 104 -2.04 -13.05 14.57
CA PRO A 104 -1.08 -12.04 15.00
C PRO A 104 0.34 -12.62 15.05
N PRO A 105 1.37 -11.80 14.78
CA PRO A 105 2.75 -12.26 14.90
C PRO A 105 3.04 -12.64 16.36
N PRO A 106 3.97 -13.59 16.61
CA PRO A 106 4.40 -13.88 17.96
C PRO A 106 4.95 -12.60 18.63
N PRO A 107 4.79 -12.45 19.95
CA PRO A 107 5.41 -11.34 20.67
C PRO A 107 6.91 -11.32 20.37
N ALA A 108 7.48 -10.13 20.22
CA ALA A 108 8.92 -9.99 20.08
C ALA A 108 9.57 -10.72 21.27
N SER A 109 10.42 -11.70 20.99
CA SER A 109 11.08 -12.48 22.04
C SER A 109 11.72 -11.52 23.02
N SER A 110 11.29 -11.53 24.29
CA SER A 110 12.02 -10.85 25.36
C SER A 110 13.47 -11.33 25.30
N PRO A 111 14.49 -10.46 25.38
CA PRO A 111 15.87 -10.91 25.39
C PRO A 111 16.08 -11.78 26.64
N SER A 112 16.06 -13.09 26.44
CA SER A 112 16.43 -14.06 27.46
C SER A 112 17.93 -14.30 27.37
N SER A 113 18.72 -13.36 27.89
CA SER A 113 20.06 -13.69 28.37
C SER A 113 20.56 -12.63 29.32
N THR A 114 20.79 -13.07 30.55
CA THR A 114 21.53 -12.42 31.61
C THR A 114 22.95 -12.11 31.14
N SER A 115 23.15 -10.97 30.48
CA SER A 115 24.45 -10.38 30.18
C SER A 115 24.23 -8.87 30.09
N ALA A 116 25.15 -8.09 30.66
CA ALA A 116 25.06 -6.64 30.79
C ALA A 116 24.69 -5.92 29.48
N PRO A 117 24.05 -4.74 29.54
CA PRO A 117 23.60 -4.02 28.36
C PRO A 117 24.82 -3.54 27.56
N ASP A 118 25.12 -4.23 26.47
CA ASP A 118 25.95 -3.67 25.42
C ASP A 118 25.13 -2.66 24.62
N LEU A 119 25.73 -1.53 24.34
CA LEU A 119 25.08 -0.38 23.74
C LEU A 119 24.74 -0.73 22.28
N ALA A 120 23.45 -0.85 21.97
CA ALA A 120 22.87 -0.89 20.62
C ALA A 120 23.30 -2.05 19.70
N SER A 121 22.57 -3.17 19.79
CA SER A 121 22.15 -3.88 18.57
C SER A 121 20.64 -3.69 18.45
N PRO A 122 20.11 -3.04 17.40
CA PRO A 122 18.67 -3.05 17.15
C PRO A 122 18.24 -4.51 17.07
N GLY A 123 17.24 -4.91 17.85
CA GLY A 123 16.70 -6.27 17.80
C GLY A 123 16.43 -6.61 16.33
N GLU A 124 17.06 -7.67 15.83
CA GLU A 124 17.16 -7.96 14.41
C GLU A 124 15.76 -7.98 13.80
N GLU A 125 15.41 -6.92 13.07
CA GLU A 125 14.14 -6.86 12.37
C GLU A 125 14.14 -7.96 11.31
N GLU A 126 13.06 -8.73 11.24
CA GLU A 126 12.91 -9.75 10.22
C GLU A 126 13.03 -9.09 8.84
N PRO A 127 13.98 -9.54 7.99
CA PRO A 127 14.19 -8.92 6.70
C PRO A 127 12.94 -9.11 5.84
N PHE A 128 12.55 -8.04 5.13
CA PHE A 128 11.42 -8.10 4.21
C PHE A 128 11.68 -9.08 3.06
N TRP A 129 12.94 -9.17 2.60
CA TRP A 129 13.38 -10.08 1.56
C TRP A 129 14.26 -11.19 2.14
N ILE A 130 13.91 -12.44 1.87
CA ILE A 130 14.68 -13.63 2.25
C ILE A 130 15.15 -14.39 1.00
N PRO A 131 16.25 -15.16 1.07
CA PRO A 131 16.65 -16.04 -0.02
C PRO A 131 15.52 -16.97 -0.47
N ASP A 132 15.45 -17.22 -1.78
CA ASP A 132 14.56 -18.20 -2.35
C ASP A 132 15.28 -19.50 -2.70
N ASP A 133 15.32 -20.42 -1.73
CA ASP A 133 15.99 -21.72 -1.83
C ASP A 133 15.42 -22.64 -2.92
N THR A 134 14.27 -22.30 -3.51
CA THR A 134 13.67 -23.05 -4.63
C THR A 134 14.39 -22.84 -5.96
N THR A 135 15.29 -21.86 -6.03
CA THR A 135 15.99 -21.45 -7.26
C THR A 135 17.44 -21.97 -7.37
N LEU A 136 17.90 -22.76 -6.40
CA LEU A 136 19.23 -23.36 -6.42
C LEU A 136 19.34 -24.39 -7.55
N THR A 137 20.18 -24.11 -8.56
CA THR A 137 20.53 -25.09 -9.59
C THR A 137 21.66 -26.00 -9.09
N PRO A 138 21.72 -27.30 -9.50
CA PRO A 138 22.77 -28.24 -9.07
C PRO A 138 24.19 -27.91 -9.57
N SER A 139 24.33 -26.93 -10.46
CA SER A 139 25.58 -26.55 -11.10
C SER A 139 26.08 -25.26 -10.45
N GLY A 140 27.19 -25.35 -9.69
CA GLY A 140 27.78 -24.32 -8.83
C GLY A 140 28.25 -23.00 -9.48
N THR A 141 27.61 -22.54 -10.54
CA THR A 141 27.64 -21.14 -10.98
C THR A 141 26.41 -20.44 -10.43
N ALA A 142 26.54 -19.77 -9.28
CA ALA A 142 25.41 -19.11 -8.63
C ALA A 142 24.93 -17.90 -9.47
N PRO A 143 23.70 -17.90 -10.00
CA PRO A 143 23.06 -16.64 -10.35
C PRO A 143 22.88 -15.81 -9.07
N LEU A 144 22.74 -14.48 -9.19
CA LEU A 144 22.28 -13.60 -8.11
C LEU A 144 21.16 -14.32 -7.34
N GLN A 145 21.38 -14.61 -6.07
CA GLN A 145 20.46 -15.42 -5.26
C GLN A 145 19.07 -14.77 -5.31
N ALA A 146 18.10 -15.47 -5.92
CA ALA A 146 16.74 -14.95 -6.02
C ALA A 146 16.22 -14.71 -4.60
N LYS A 147 15.45 -13.62 -4.43
CA LYS A 147 14.83 -13.26 -3.16
C LYS A 147 13.32 -13.33 -3.29
N LYS A 148 12.66 -13.69 -2.20
CA LYS A 148 11.20 -13.67 -2.05
C LYS A 148 10.79 -12.85 -0.83
N PRO A 149 9.55 -12.33 -0.78
CA PRO A 149 9.07 -11.64 0.40
C PRO A 149 8.96 -12.61 1.56
N ASN A 150 9.33 -12.14 2.76
CA ASN A 150 9.20 -12.88 4.00
C ASN A 150 7.75 -12.77 4.52
N PRO A 151 6.98 -13.88 4.60
CA PRO A 151 5.61 -13.83 5.08
C PRO A 151 5.49 -13.31 6.52
N ALA A 152 6.46 -13.60 7.38
CA ALA A 152 6.45 -13.14 8.77
C ALA A 152 6.65 -11.62 8.86
N ALA A 153 7.53 -11.06 8.01
CA ALA A 153 7.68 -9.61 7.88
C ALA A 153 6.40 -8.93 7.35
N LEU A 154 5.70 -9.55 6.39
CA LEU A 154 4.41 -9.04 5.90
C LEU A 154 3.32 -9.06 6.96
N VAL A 155 3.24 -10.13 7.76
CA VAL A 155 2.29 -10.20 8.88
C VAL A 155 2.60 -9.09 9.90
N ARG A 156 3.87 -8.92 10.30
CA ARG A 156 4.24 -7.82 11.20
C ARG A 156 3.90 -6.45 10.62
N LEU A 157 4.11 -6.24 9.32
CA LEU A 157 3.76 -5.01 8.63
C LEU A 157 2.24 -4.74 8.67
N ALA A 158 1.42 -5.77 8.47
CA ALA A 158 -0.05 -5.67 8.56
C ALA A 158 -0.55 -5.29 9.97
N TYR A 159 0.21 -5.62 11.03
CA TYR A 159 -0.16 -5.32 12.41
C TYR A 159 0.43 -4.01 12.95
N ASP A 160 1.28 -3.34 12.17
CA ASP A 160 2.00 -2.14 12.58
C ASP A 160 1.70 -0.98 11.63
N PRO A 161 0.63 -0.19 11.89
CA PRO A 161 0.24 0.90 11.02
C PRO A 161 1.31 1.98 10.91
N ARG A 162 2.17 2.14 11.93
CA ARG A 162 3.24 3.13 11.90
C ARG A 162 4.32 2.71 10.90
N ARG A 163 4.72 1.43 10.90
CA ARG A 163 5.64 0.90 9.88
C ARG A 163 5.00 0.89 8.49
N LEU A 164 3.75 0.44 8.39
CA LEU A 164 3.01 0.38 7.12
C LEU A 164 2.93 1.75 6.43
N LEU A 165 2.67 2.80 7.20
CA LEU A 165 2.48 4.17 6.71
C LEU A 165 3.74 5.05 6.87
N GLN A 166 4.87 4.46 7.24
CA GLN A 166 6.16 5.17 7.43
C GLN A 166 6.09 6.34 8.41
N LEU A 167 5.31 6.20 9.48
CA LEU A 167 5.10 7.20 10.53
C LEU A 167 6.18 7.11 11.61
N ASP A 168 7.44 7.30 11.22
CA ASP A 168 8.58 7.27 12.13
C ASP A 168 9.21 8.65 12.37
N GLY A 169 8.68 9.70 11.72
CA GLY A 169 9.22 11.06 11.78
C GLY A 169 10.59 11.21 11.12
N SER A 170 11.09 10.16 10.45
CA SER A 170 12.32 10.20 9.69
C SER A 170 12.14 11.05 8.43
N ARG A 171 13.23 11.23 7.66
CA ARG A 171 13.14 11.87 6.36
C ARG A 171 12.26 11.10 5.36
N LYS A 172 12.08 9.79 5.54
CA LYS A 172 11.20 8.99 4.68
C LYS A 172 9.72 9.17 5.01
N ASP A 173 9.40 9.67 6.21
CA ASP A 173 8.04 10.06 6.59
C ASP A 173 7.61 11.31 5.81
N LEU A 174 6.96 11.12 4.66
CA LEU A 174 6.47 12.21 3.82
C LEU A 174 5.28 12.96 4.42
N SER A 175 4.66 12.43 5.48
CA SER A 175 3.58 13.10 6.19
C SER A 175 4.09 14.06 7.27
N SER A 176 5.31 13.81 7.76
CA SER A 176 6.02 14.67 8.70
C SER A 176 6.56 15.95 8.05
N PRO A 177 6.59 17.11 8.73
CA PRO A 177 7.27 18.32 8.26
C PRO A 177 8.78 18.13 8.03
N GLN A 178 9.39 17.15 8.67
CA GLN A 178 10.82 16.79 8.49
C GLN A 178 11.05 15.84 7.29
N GLY A 179 9.97 15.40 6.65
CA GLY A 179 10.02 14.53 5.48
C GLY A 179 10.75 15.16 4.28
N GLU A 180 11.22 14.30 3.38
CA GLU A 180 11.84 14.72 2.13
C GLU A 180 10.94 15.65 1.32
N GLY A 181 11.56 16.61 0.61
CA GLY A 181 10.83 17.66 -0.11
C GLY A 181 10.03 18.61 0.80
N GLY A 182 10.31 18.64 2.11
CA GLY A 182 9.59 19.45 3.10
C GLY A 182 8.27 18.83 3.57
N GLY A 183 8.04 17.55 3.25
CA GLY A 183 6.97 16.67 3.75
C GLY A 183 5.57 17.28 3.87
N GLY A 184 4.76 16.77 4.79
CA GLY A 184 3.40 17.28 5.06
C GLY A 184 2.30 16.76 4.13
N TRP A 185 2.53 15.69 3.35
CA TRP A 185 1.47 15.00 2.61
C TRP A 185 0.86 13.94 3.52
N ARG A 186 -0.36 14.16 4.00
CA ARG A 186 -1.00 13.27 4.98
C ARG A 186 -1.98 12.28 4.36
N ALA A 187 -2.46 12.55 3.15
CA ALA A 187 -3.28 11.58 2.44
C ALA A 187 -2.41 10.50 1.79
N THR A 188 -2.96 9.31 1.59
CA THR A 188 -2.31 8.25 0.79
C THR A 188 -3.35 7.38 0.10
N MET A 189 -2.94 6.70 -0.98
CA MET A 189 -3.83 5.85 -1.78
C MET A 189 -3.10 4.69 -2.45
N HIS A 190 -3.88 3.67 -2.80
CA HIS A 190 -3.55 2.61 -3.76
C HIS A 190 -4.54 2.66 -4.91
N ILE A 191 -4.07 2.33 -6.12
CA ILE A 191 -4.91 2.27 -7.32
C ILE A 191 -4.48 1.08 -8.16
N ASP A 192 -5.45 0.21 -8.46
CA ASP A 192 -5.21 -1.02 -9.22
C ASP A 192 -6.39 -1.29 -10.13
N LEU A 193 -6.11 -1.66 -11.37
CA LEU A 193 -7.11 -2.01 -12.38
C LEU A 193 -6.69 -3.33 -13.02
N LEU A 194 -7.67 -4.20 -13.28
CA LEU A 194 -7.43 -5.41 -14.07
C LEU A 194 -6.90 -5.04 -15.46
N PRO A 195 -6.02 -5.86 -16.08
CA PRO A 195 -5.33 -5.53 -17.32
C PRO A 195 -6.24 -5.05 -18.46
N GLU A 196 -7.44 -5.62 -18.57
CA GLU A 196 -8.39 -5.31 -19.63
C GLU A 196 -8.93 -3.87 -19.56
N TYR A 197 -8.86 -3.24 -18.37
CA TYR A 197 -9.39 -1.90 -18.09
C TYR A 197 -8.31 -0.82 -18.01
N GLN A 198 -7.03 -1.20 -18.12
CA GLN A 198 -5.91 -0.29 -18.16
C GLN A 198 -5.86 0.49 -19.49
N HIS A 199 -5.14 1.62 -19.50
CA HIS A 199 -4.93 2.47 -20.69
C HIS A 199 -6.20 3.03 -21.37
N ARG A 200 -7.35 3.02 -20.67
CA ARG A 200 -8.64 3.55 -21.16
C ARG A 200 -9.06 4.87 -20.51
N GLY A 201 -8.17 5.49 -19.71
CA GLY A 201 -8.44 6.74 -19.00
C GLY A 201 -9.07 6.58 -17.60
N TRP A 202 -9.51 5.37 -17.23
CA TRP A 202 -10.12 5.10 -15.92
C TRP A 202 -9.23 5.42 -14.73
N GLY A 203 -7.92 5.17 -14.83
CA GLY A 203 -7.00 5.48 -13.74
C GLY A 203 -6.99 6.96 -13.35
N ARG A 204 -7.09 7.87 -14.33
CA ARG A 204 -7.21 9.31 -14.06
C ARG A 204 -8.53 9.62 -13.34
N GLN A 205 -9.64 9.10 -13.87
CA GLN A 205 -10.97 9.37 -13.31
C GLN A 205 -11.12 8.83 -11.87
N LEU A 206 -10.52 7.69 -11.56
CA LEU A 206 -10.47 7.13 -10.21
C LEU A 206 -9.68 8.02 -9.25
N ILE A 207 -8.52 8.54 -9.68
CA ILE A 207 -7.72 9.48 -8.87
C ILE A 207 -8.50 10.79 -8.67
N ASP A 208 -9.18 11.30 -9.71
CA ASP A 208 -10.00 12.51 -9.60
C ASP A 208 -11.18 12.31 -8.61
N ALA A 209 -11.78 11.11 -8.57
CA ALA A 209 -12.80 10.75 -7.58
C ALA A 209 -12.23 10.69 -6.16
N TYR A 210 -11.06 10.06 -5.98
CA TYR A 210 -10.34 10.02 -4.71
C TYR A 210 -10.01 11.43 -4.20
N VAL A 211 -9.38 12.28 -5.02
CA VAL A 211 -9.00 13.65 -4.64
C VAL A 211 -10.22 14.46 -4.21
N ARG A 212 -11.34 14.39 -4.94
CA ARG A 212 -12.59 15.05 -4.56
C ARG A 212 -13.11 14.54 -3.21
N SER A 213 -13.04 13.23 -2.95
CA SER A 213 -13.47 12.68 -1.66
C SER A 213 -12.55 13.04 -0.50
N VAL A 214 -11.24 13.17 -0.73
CA VAL A 214 -10.28 13.69 0.26
C VAL A 214 -10.62 15.13 0.61
N GLN A 215 -10.85 15.98 -0.39
CA GLN A 215 -11.26 17.37 -0.20
C GLN A 215 -12.58 17.50 0.57
N ALA A 216 -13.55 16.62 0.30
CA ALA A 216 -14.84 16.61 0.97
C ALA A 216 -14.83 15.93 2.36
N SER A 217 -13.75 15.27 2.76
CA SER A 217 -13.70 14.48 4.00
C SER A 217 -13.73 15.30 5.29
N GLY A 218 -13.28 16.57 5.23
CA GLY A 218 -13.07 17.41 6.41
C GLY A 218 -11.83 17.06 7.25
N GLU A 219 -11.06 16.05 6.85
CA GLU A 219 -9.84 15.60 7.53
C GLU A 219 -8.60 16.41 7.07
N ASP A 220 -7.52 16.38 7.87
CA ASP A 220 -6.29 17.11 7.54
C ASP A 220 -5.40 16.31 6.58
N PHE A 221 -5.60 16.51 5.27
CA PHE A 221 -4.73 15.95 4.25
C PHE A 221 -3.41 16.69 4.06
N GLY A 222 -3.12 17.71 4.89
CA GLY A 222 -1.90 18.50 4.80
C GLY A 222 -1.78 19.17 3.43
N LYS A 223 -0.71 18.85 2.70
CA LYS A 223 -0.47 19.34 1.33
C LYS A 223 -1.19 18.51 0.26
N GLY A 224 -1.56 17.27 0.55
CA GLY A 224 -2.15 16.34 -0.40
C GLY A 224 -1.74 14.90 -0.12
N ALA A 225 -1.61 14.10 -1.19
CA ALA A 225 -1.39 12.67 -1.07
C ALA A 225 0.03 12.23 -1.46
N TRP A 226 0.55 11.20 -0.79
CA TRP A 226 1.77 10.48 -1.17
C TRP A 226 1.48 9.03 -1.52
N ILE A 227 2.34 8.45 -2.37
CA ILE A 227 2.31 7.04 -2.74
C ILE A 227 3.71 6.46 -2.73
N GLY A 228 3.83 5.20 -2.34
CA GLY A 228 5.02 4.38 -2.53
C GLY A 228 4.81 3.40 -3.68
N ILE A 229 5.76 3.35 -4.62
CA ILE A 229 5.73 2.47 -5.79
C ILE A 229 6.89 1.47 -5.66
N ALA A 230 6.63 0.18 -5.86
CA ALA A 230 7.69 -0.82 -5.86
C ALA A 230 8.77 -0.49 -6.91
N ALA A 231 10.06 -0.71 -6.58
CA ALA A 231 11.17 -0.33 -7.46
C ALA A 231 11.13 -1.02 -8.84
N ASP A 232 10.59 -2.24 -8.91
CA ASP A 232 10.38 -3.01 -10.14
C ASP A 232 9.15 -2.56 -10.95
N ASN A 233 8.37 -1.60 -10.44
CA ASN A 233 7.21 -1.01 -11.12
C ASN A 233 7.49 0.43 -11.61
N ALA A 234 8.73 0.75 -11.99
CA ALA A 234 9.10 2.09 -12.44
C ALA A 234 8.30 2.59 -13.67
N GLY A 235 7.72 1.69 -14.47
CA GLY A 235 6.90 2.04 -15.63
C GLY A 235 5.64 2.84 -15.31
N VAL A 236 5.11 2.74 -14.09
CA VAL A 236 3.91 3.47 -13.65
C VAL A 236 4.19 4.94 -13.33
N VAL A 237 5.45 5.33 -13.17
CA VAL A 237 5.86 6.71 -12.82
C VAL A 237 5.37 7.72 -13.87
N GLU A 238 5.45 7.38 -15.15
CA GLU A 238 4.97 8.26 -16.22
C GLU A 238 3.45 8.42 -16.24
N PHE A 239 2.70 7.40 -15.78
CA PHE A 239 1.27 7.54 -15.55
C PHE A 239 1.02 8.56 -14.43
N TYR A 240 1.68 8.40 -13.29
CA TYR A 240 1.53 9.31 -12.14
C TYR A 240 1.90 10.76 -12.46
N LYS A 241 2.99 10.99 -13.21
CA LYS A 241 3.34 12.33 -13.70
C LYS A 241 2.23 12.96 -14.53
N LYS A 242 1.63 12.21 -15.46
CA LYS A 242 0.53 12.71 -16.31
C LYS A 242 -0.72 13.08 -15.51
N VAL A 243 -0.93 12.47 -14.35
CA VAL A 243 -2.07 12.77 -13.45
C VAL A 243 -1.71 13.77 -12.34
N GLY A 244 -0.53 14.39 -12.39
CA GLY A 244 -0.15 15.51 -11.52
C GLY A 244 0.75 15.15 -10.35
N PHE A 245 1.14 13.87 -10.19
CA PHE A 245 2.12 13.49 -9.18
C PHE A 245 3.53 13.91 -9.59
N ARG A 246 4.36 14.20 -8.60
CA ARG A 246 5.75 14.58 -8.75
C ARG A 246 6.64 13.76 -7.84
N LEU A 247 7.82 13.45 -8.34
CA LEU A 247 8.83 12.65 -7.64
C LEU A 247 9.43 13.46 -6.48
N ILE A 248 9.56 12.85 -5.31
CA ILE A 248 10.30 13.45 -4.18
C ILE A 248 11.76 12.97 -4.17
N THR A 249 12.00 11.70 -4.50
CA THR A 249 13.35 11.10 -4.50
C THR A 249 13.52 10.14 -5.68
N PRO A 250 14.59 10.25 -6.49
CA PRO A 250 14.91 9.23 -7.49
C PRO A 250 15.35 7.93 -6.81
N PRO A 251 15.05 6.75 -7.39
CA PRO A 251 15.47 5.47 -6.81
C PRO A 251 16.99 5.47 -6.62
N VAL A 252 17.44 5.20 -5.40
CA VAL A 252 18.87 5.04 -5.10
C VAL A 252 19.30 3.70 -5.71
N ALA A 253 20.36 3.71 -6.52
CA ALA A 253 20.93 2.48 -7.07
C ALA A 253 21.35 1.56 -5.91
N ASP A 254 20.87 0.31 -5.96
CA ASP A 254 21.12 -0.74 -4.99
C ASP A 254 22.62 -0.84 -4.62
N GLN A 255 22.98 -0.40 -3.41
CA GLN A 255 24.32 -0.60 -2.81
C GLN A 255 24.33 -1.81 -1.86
N GLY A 256 23.58 -2.86 -2.15
CA GLY A 256 23.72 -4.15 -1.47
C GLY A 256 23.34 -4.13 0.01
N ARG A 257 22.65 -3.09 0.49
CA ARG A 257 22.02 -3.11 1.81
C ARG A 257 20.66 -3.79 1.67
N SER A 258 20.40 -4.74 2.56
CA SER A 258 19.11 -5.41 2.75
C SER A 258 18.02 -4.37 3.08
N GLY A 259 17.46 -3.76 2.04
CA GLY A 259 16.37 -2.81 2.16
C GLY A 259 15.15 -3.49 2.76
N GLY A 260 14.64 -2.95 3.87
CA GLY A 260 13.25 -3.18 4.27
C GLY A 260 12.33 -2.74 3.13
N GLY A 261 11.09 -3.21 3.10
CA GLY A 261 10.12 -2.99 2.00
C GLY A 261 9.76 -1.53 1.66
N GLY A 262 10.55 -0.53 2.06
CA GLY A 262 10.41 0.91 1.83
C GLY A 262 11.50 1.56 0.95
N ASP A 263 12.19 0.81 0.09
CA ASP A 263 13.09 1.38 -0.94
C ASP A 263 12.37 1.55 -2.30
N GLY A 264 11.08 1.88 -2.24
CA GLY A 264 10.25 2.20 -3.39
C GLY A 264 10.47 3.62 -3.93
N ILE A 265 9.89 3.88 -5.10
CA ILE A 265 9.81 5.23 -5.69
C ILE A 265 8.68 5.98 -4.99
N ASN A 266 9.00 7.11 -4.36
CA ASN A 266 8.01 7.93 -3.67
C ASN A 266 7.57 9.13 -4.53
N MET A 267 6.25 9.29 -4.66
CA MET A 267 5.64 10.39 -5.41
C MET A 267 4.55 11.06 -4.59
N VAL A 268 4.33 12.35 -4.85
CA VAL A 268 3.32 13.17 -4.16
C VAL A 268 2.46 13.95 -5.13
N ILE A 269 1.23 14.25 -4.75
CA ILE A 269 0.34 15.18 -5.43
C ILE A 269 -0.15 16.22 -4.42
N ASP A 270 -0.09 17.50 -4.81
CA ASP A 270 -0.65 18.57 -4.01
C ASP A 270 -2.17 18.65 -4.27
N ILE A 271 -2.97 18.70 -3.21
CA ILE A 271 -4.43 18.79 -3.27
C ILE A 271 -4.82 20.18 -2.78
N ALA A 272 -5.58 20.91 -3.60
CA ALA A 272 -6.06 22.25 -3.23
C ALA A 272 -7.05 22.16 -2.05
N LYS A 273 -6.93 23.10 -1.10
CA LYS A 273 -7.94 23.28 -0.05
C LYS A 273 -9.19 23.93 -0.66
N VAL A 274 -10.36 23.44 -0.27
CA VAL A 274 -11.68 23.97 -0.69
C VAL A 274 -12.03 25.21 0.13
#